data_AF-A0AA86I7R1-F1
#
_entry.id   AF-A0AA86I7R1-F1
#
_cell.length_a   1.000
_cell.length_b   1.000
_cell.length_c   1.000
_cell.angle_alpha   90.00
_cell.angle_beta   90.00
_cell.angle_gamma   90.00
#
_symmetry.space_group_name_H-M   'P 1'
#
loop_
_entity.id
_entity.type
_entity.pdbx_description
1 polymer ?
#
loop_
_entity_poly.entity_id
_entity_poly.type
_entity_poly.pdbx_seq_one_letter_code
_entity_poly.pdbx_strand_id
1 'polypeptide(L)' 'MNKLVIPAILVIFTLWILLQLALDGNIFKNPLNYFILITVFFLFIKQAKEK' A
#
# COMPACT_ATOMS: atom_id res chain seq x y z
N MET A 1 -14.53 -9.70 -0.44
CA MET A 1 -13.45 -9.41 0.54
C MET A 1 -14.04 -8.64 1.72
N ASN A 2 -13.49 -8.79 2.93
CA ASN A 2 -13.92 -7.97 4.06
C ASN A 2 -13.70 -6.49 3.70
N LYS A 3 -14.72 -5.63 3.88
CA LYS A 3 -14.73 -4.23 3.39
C LYS A 3 -13.58 -3.39 3.97
N LEU A 4 -12.98 -3.86 5.06
CA LEU A 4 -11.91 -3.21 5.81
C LEU A 4 -10.50 -3.55 5.33
N VAL A 5 -10.33 -4.53 4.43
CA VAL A 5 -8.99 -4.99 4.00
C VAL A 5 -8.20 -3.89 3.28
N ILE A 6 -8.83 -3.18 2.34
CA ILE A 6 -8.18 -2.09 1.60
C ILE A 6 -7.80 -0.92 2.52
N PRO A 7 -8.71 -0.41 3.39
CA PRO A 7 -8.35 0.57 4.40
C PRO A 7 -7.19 0.14 5.30
N ALA A 8 -7.19 -1.12 5.75
CA ALA A 8 -6.12 -1.64 6.62
C ALA A 8 -4.76 -1.67 5.90
N ILE A 9 -4.72 -2.10 4.64
CA ILE A 9 -3.49 -2.11 3.83
C ILE A 9 -2.95 -0.69 3.66
N LEU A 10 -3.83 0.30 3.43
CA LEU A 10 -3.42 1.71 3.33
C LEU A 10 -2.77 2.22 4.61
N VAL A 11 -3.37 1.94 5.77
CA VAL A 11 -2.82 2.35 7.08
C VAL A 11 -1.44 1.72 7.33
N ILE A 12 -1.32 0.40 7.08
CA ILE A 12 -0.04 -0.32 7.23
C ILE A 12 1.01 0.26 6.28
N PHE A 13 0.64 0.57 5.04
CA PHE A 13 1.56 1.14 4.06
C PHE A 13 2.02 2.55 4.47
N THR A 14 1.13 3.38 5.01
CA THR A 14 1.51 4.70 5.55
C THR A 14 2.50 4.57 6.70
N LEU A 15 2.26 3.67 7.65
CA LEU A 15 3.19 3.40 8.76
C LEU A 15 4.56 2.91 8.26
N TRP A 16 4.56 2.08 7.21
CA TRP A 16 5.79 1.61 6.57
C TRP A 16 6.60 2.74 5.92
N ILE A 17 5.94 3.67 5.20
CA ILE A 17 6.61 4.84 4.63
C ILE A 17 7.17 5.75 5.73
N LEU A 18 6.41 5.97 6.81
CA LEU A 18 6.88 6.75 7.96
C LEU A 18 8.12 6.12 8.60
N LEU A 19 8.14 4.79 8.74
CA LEU A 19 9.31 4.08 9.26
C LEU A 19 10.53 4.22 8.35
N GLN A 20 10.35 4.13 7.03
CA GLN A 20 11.45 4.38 6.08
C GLN A 20 12.00 5.80 6.21
N LEU A 21 11.12 6.79 6.31
CA LEU A 21 11.51 8.19 6.53
C LEU A 21 12.31 8.36 7.84
N ALA A 22 11.87 7.71 8.92
CA ALA A 22 12.54 7.77 10.21
C ALA A 22 13.93 7.11 10.22
N LEU A 23 14.18 6.17 9.29
CA LEU A 23 15.44 5.44 9.15
C LEU A 23 16.32 5.97 8.00
N ASP A 24 16.04 7.15 7.46
CA ASP A 24 16.69 7.70 6.25
C ASP A 24 16.67 6.74 5.04
N GLY A 25 15.64 5.88 4.98
CA GLY A 25 15.41 4.95 3.90
C GLY A 25 14.96 5.64 2.62
N ASN A 26 15.49 5.19 1.48
CA ASN A 26 15.12 5.76 0.19
C ASN A 26 13.79 5.19 -0.33
N ILE A 27 12.71 5.95 -0.15
CA ILE A 27 11.35 5.58 -0.54
C ILE A 27 11.24 5.31 -2.06
N PHE A 28 11.91 6.11 -2.89
CA PHE A 28 11.84 6.03 -4.35
C PHE A 28 12.75 4.96 -4.95
N LYS A 29 13.70 4.42 -4.19
CA LYS A 29 14.57 3.33 -4.65
C LYS A 29 14.18 1.99 -4.05
N ASN A 30 13.10 1.92 -3.27
CA ASN A 30 12.67 0.69 -2.64
C ASN A 30 11.67 -0.09 -3.52
N PRO A 31 12.04 -1.24 -4.12
CA PRO A 31 11.15 -2.03 -4.98
C PRO A 31 9.88 -2.50 -4.25
N LEU A 32 9.94 -2.73 -2.93
CA LEU A 32 8.77 -3.11 -2.13
C LEU A 32 7.69 -2.03 -2.14
N ASN A 33 8.07 -0.75 -2.15
CA ASN A 33 7.10 0.34 -2.16
C ASN A 33 6.29 0.33 -3.46
N TYR A 34 6.96 0.10 -4.60
CA TYR A 34 6.30 -0.03 -5.90
C TYR A 34 5.40 -1.27 -5.96
N PHE A 35 5.87 -2.41 -5.44
CA PHE A 35 5.07 -3.63 -5.39
C PHE A 35 3.77 -3.44 -4.58
N ILE A 36 3.86 -2.79 -3.42
CA ILE A 36 2.68 -2.49 -2.59
C ILE A 36 1.73 -1.56 -3.33
N LEU A 37 2.24 -0.51 -3.99
CA LEU A 37 1.44 0.46 -4.74
C LEU A 37 0.67 -0.20 -5.89
N ILE A 38 1.34 -1.08 -6.66
CA ILE A 38 0.72 -1.86 -7.74
C ILE A 38 -0.35 -2.81 -7.17
N THR A 39 -0.05 -3.48 -6.06
CA THR A 39 -1.01 -4.40 -5.41
C THR A 39 -2.26 -3.67 -4.96
N VAL A 40 -2.11 -2.52 -4.29
CA VAL A 40 -3.22 -1.67 -3.84
C VAL A 40 -4.05 -1.21 -5.04
N PHE A 41 -3.41 -0.81 -6.14
CA PHE A 41 -4.10 -0.41 -7.37
C PHE A 41 -4.98 -1.54 -7.93
N PHE A 42 -4.46 -2.76 -8.05
CA PHE A 42 -5.25 -3.91 -8.52
C PHE A 42 -6.37 -4.29 -7.56
N LEU A 43 -6.17 -4.14 -6.24
CA LEU A 43 -7.21 -4.37 -5.24
C LEU A 43 -8.36 -3.35 -5.39
N PHE A 44 -8.06 -2.09 -5.68
CA PHE A 44 -9.06 -1.08 -5.99
C PHE A 44 -9.84 -1.41 -7.26
N ILE A 45 -9.17 -1.80 -8.34
CA ILE A 45 -9.84 -2.22 -9.59
C ILE A 45 -10.78 -3.40 -9.31
N LYS A 46 -10.31 -4.41 -8.57
CA LYS A 46 -11.11 -5.56 -8.21
C LYS A 46 -12.35 -5.16 -7.41
N GLN A 47 -12.19 -4.29 -6.41
CA GLN A 47 -13.31 -3.81 -5.60
C GLN A 47 -14.30 -2.96 -6.42
N ALA A 48 -13.82 -2.16 -7.36
CA ALA A 48 -14.66 -1.38 -8.26
C ALA A 48 -15.44 -2.26 -9.25
N LYS A 49 -14.88 -3.41 -9.66
CA LYS A 49 -15.57 -4.38 -10.52
C LYS A 49 -16.61 -5.23 -9.78
N GLU A 50 -16.39 -5.50 -8.49
CA GLU A 50 -17.31 -6.27 -7.64
C GLU A 50 -18.51 -5.43 -7.13
N LYS A 51 -18.59 -4.14 -7.49
CA LYS A 51 -19.60 -3.19 -7.04
C LYS A 51 -20.42 -2.69 -8.23
#